data_AF-A0A386WEX4-F1
#
_entry.id   AF-A0A386WEX4-F1
#
_cell.length_a   1.000
_cell.length_b   1.000
_cell.length_c   1.000
_cell.angle_alpha   90.00
_cell.angle_beta   90.00
_cell.angle_gamma   90.00
#
_symmetry.space_group_name_H-M   'P 1'
#
loop_
_entity.id
_entity.type
_entity.pdbx_description
1 polymer ?
#
loop_
_entity_poly.entity_id
_entity_poly.type
_entity_poly.pdbx_seq_one_letter_code
_entity_poly.pdbx_strand_id
1 'polypeptide(L)'
;MENLHASAPLVLHLYCRVDVLVTDAEALADHAVAELREAEIDWSAEDDDLESAVGELRGSIADSLGAVVDISRLIEGVPGVEFRGGWCRAEPRPPREIPVPGSR
;
A
#
# COMPACT_ATOMS: atom_id res chain seq x y z
N MET A 1 14.63 -19.39 -39.68
CA MET A 1 13.58 -18.36 -39.71
C MET A 1 12.42 -18.91 -38.90
N GLU A 2 12.12 -18.24 -37.79
CA GLU A 2 10.89 -18.24 -36.97
C GLU A 2 10.18 -19.55 -36.58
N ASN A 3 10.00 -19.70 -35.26
CA ASN A 3 8.67 -19.73 -34.65
C ASN A 3 8.79 -19.37 -33.16
N LEU A 4 8.87 -18.06 -32.87
CA LEU A 4 8.54 -17.54 -31.55
C LEU A 4 7.02 -17.48 -31.50
N HIS A 5 6.39 -18.55 -31.00
CA HIS A 5 5.01 -18.44 -30.54
C HIS A 5 5.01 -17.45 -29.36
N ALA A 6 4.80 -16.17 -29.65
CA ALA A 6 4.39 -15.24 -28.63
C ALA A 6 3.01 -15.71 -28.17
N SER A 7 2.98 -16.49 -27.08
CA SER A 7 1.73 -16.75 -26.37
C SER A 7 1.05 -15.40 -26.10
N ALA A 8 -0.26 -15.34 -26.35
CA ALA A 8 -1.02 -14.14 -26.06
C ALA A 8 -0.79 -13.70 -24.60
N PRO A 9 -0.69 -12.38 -24.33
CA PRO A 9 -0.51 -11.88 -22.96
C PRO A 9 -1.60 -12.42 -22.03
N LEU A 10 -1.19 -12.94 -20.86
CA LEU A 10 -2.09 -13.38 -19.82
C LEU A 10 -2.34 -12.22 -18.84
N VAL A 11 -3.61 -11.88 -18.62
CA VAL A 11 -4.00 -10.92 -17.57
C VAL A 11 -4.33 -11.69 -16.30
N LEU A 12 -3.74 -11.29 -15.19
CA LEU A 12 -3.96 -11.87 -13.87
C LEU A 12 -4.43 -10.80 -12.89
N HIS A 13 -5.31 -11.19 -11.98
CA HIS A 13 -5.68 -10.40 -10.81
C HIS A 13 -5.06 -11.03 -9.57
N LEU A 14 -4.12 -10.33 -8.93
CA LEU A 14 -3.48 -10.77 -7.69
C LEU A 14 -4.29 -10.26 -6.50
N TYR A 15 -4.77 -11.18 -5.68
CA TYR A 15 -5.46 -10.88 -4.43
C TYR A 15 -4.54 -11.26 -3.27
N CYS A 16 -3.85 -10.26 -2.72
CA CYS A 16 -2.97 -10.42 -1.57
C CYS A 16 -3.65 -9.84 -0.33
N ARG A 17 -3.63 -10.61 0.76
CA ARG A 17 -3.92 -10.08 2.10
C ARG A 17 -2.63 -10.16 2.91
N VAL A 18 -2.27 -9.04 3.54
CA VAL A 18 -1.14 -8.95 4.48
C VAL A 18 -1.72 -8.58 5.84
N ASP A 19 -1.37 -9.34 6.86
CA ASP A 19 -1.73 -9.01 8.24
C ASP A 19 -0.57 -8.20 8.85
N VAL A 20 -0.87 -6.97 9.27
CA VAL A 20 0.07 -6.04 9.91
C VAL A 20 -0.40 -5.80 11.33
N LEU A 21 0.49 -6.02 12.31
CA LEU A 21 0.22 -5.71 13.71
C LEU A 21 0.89 -4.39 14.07
N VAL A 22 0.09 -3.37 14.33
CA VAL A 22 0.55 -2.12 14.94
C VAL A 22 0.57 -2.33 16.45
N THR A 23 1.75 -2.47 17.03
CA THR A 23 1.92 -2.72 18.48
C THR A 23 1.87 -1.45 19.31
N ASP A 24 2.14 -0.30 18.70
CA ASP A 24 2.08 1.02 19.32
C ASP A 24 1.62 2.03 18.26
N ALA A 25 0.34 2.40 18.32
CA ALA A 25 -0.27 3.30 17.36
C ALA A 25 0.12 4.76 17.59
N GLU A 26 0.40 5.14 18.85
CA GLU A 26 0.76 6.51 19.21
C GLU A 26 2.18 6.82 18.74
N ALA A 27 3.14 5.92 19.03
CA ALA A 27 4.52 6.07 18.55
C ALA A 27 4.60 6.09 17.02
N LEU A 28 3.78 5.28 16.33
CA LEU A 28 3.69 5.31 14.87
C LEU A 28 3.17 6.65 14.35
N ALA A 29 2.11 7.19 14.97
CA ALA A 29 1.55 8.49 14.60
C ALA A 29 2.56 9.63 14.83
N ASP A 30 3.25 9.62 15.97
CA ASP A 30 4.25 10.62 16.31
C ASP A 30 5.42 10.62 15.33
N HIS A 31 5.88 9.43 14.94
CA HIS A 31 6.91 9.29 13.91
C HIS A 31 6.45 9.85 12.56
N ALA A 32 5.24 9.49 12.11
CA ALA A 32 4.68 10.00 10.85
C ALA A 32 4.53 11.54 10.87
N VAL A 33 4.12 12.11 12.00
CA VAL A 33 4.02 13.57 12.17
C VAL A 33 5.40 14.23 12.14
N ALA A 34 6.43 13.61 12.71
CA ALA A 34 7.79 14.12 12.65
C ALA A 34 8.29 14.15 11.19
N GLU A 35 8.14 13.04 10.46
CA GLU A 35 8.51 12.94 9.04
C GLU A 35 7.74 13.98 8.19
N LEU A 36 6.43 14.15 8.43
CA LEU A 36 5.63 15.14 7.71
C LEU A 36 6.12 16.58 7.94
N ARG A 37 6.60 16.89 9.14
CA ARG A 37 7.14 18.21 9.48
C ARG A 37 8.53 18.46 8.88
N GLU A 38 9.30 17.39 8.71
CA GLU A 38 10.62 17.44 8.06
C GLU A 38 10.52 17.42 6.53
N ALA A 39 9.39 16.97 5.99
CA ALA A 39 9.12 17.01 4.56
C ALA A 39 9.08 18.47 4.06
N GLU A 40 9.83 18.74 2.99
CA GLU A 40 9.89 20.04 2.33
C GLU A 40 8.64 20.28 1.45
N ILE A 41 7.46 20.17 2.05
CA ILE A 41 6.16 20.38 1.38
C ILE A 41 5.86 21.88 1.32
N ASP A 42 5.52 22.36 0.13
CA ASP A 42 4.97 23.71 -0.04
C ASP A 42 3.49 23.72 0.31
N TRP A 43 3.19 23.84 1.60
CA TRP A 43 1.82 23.90 2.12
C TRP A 43 0.98 25.06 1.57
N SER A 44 1.58 26.06 0.90
CA SER A 44 0.81 27.12 0.24
C SER A 44 0.20 26.69 -1.10
N ALA A 45 0.70 25.59 -1.67
CA ALA A 45 0.23 25.01 -2.92
C ALA A 45 -0.75 23.84 -2.72
N GLU A 46 -0.89 23.35 -1.48
CA GLU A 46 -1.79 22.26 -1.11
C GLU A 46 -3.18 22.78 -0.70
N ASP A 47 -4.20 21.93 -0.82
CA ASP A 47 -5.58 22.26 -0.42
C ASP A 47 -5.76 22.28 1.11
N ASP A 48 -4.88 21.60 1.85
CA ASP A 48 -4.87 21.49 3.32
C ASP A 48 -3.64 22.15 3.94
N ASP A 49 -3.74 22.47 5.23
CA ASP A 49 -2.61 22.90 6.04
C ASP A 49 -1.96 21.74 6.83
N LEU A 50 -0.75 22.00 7.32
CA LEU A 50 0.01 21.03 8.11
C LEU A 50 -0.77 20.54 9.35
N GLU A 51 -1.56 21.41 9.99
CA GLU A 51 -2.30 21.03 11.20
C GLU A 51 -3.42 20.04 10.87
N SER A 52 -4.14 20.27 9.78
CA SER A 52 -5.20 19.41 9.26
C SER A 52 -4.63 18.05 8.84
N ALA A 53 -3.53 18.04 8.08
CA ALA A 53 -2.84 16.80 7.69
C ALA A 53 -2.36 15.98 8.91
N VAL A 54 -1.82 16.63 9.95
CA VAL A 54 -1.47 15.97 11.21
C VAL A 54 -2.72 15.41 11.91
N GLY A 55 -3.83 16.13 11.88
CA GLY A 55 -5.12 15.68 12.41
C GLY A 55 -5.61 14.42 11.71
N GLU A 56 -5.53 14.37 10.38
CA GLU A 56 -5.91 13.20 9.59
C GLU A 56 -5.03 11.97 9.86
N LEU A 57 -3.70 12.16 9.92
CA LEU A 57 -2.75 11.10 10.26
C LEU A 57 -3.06 10.45 11.61
N ARG A 58 -3.45 11.26 12.60
CA ARG A 58 -3.83 10.75 13.93
C ARG A 58 -5.25 10.18 13.97
N GLY A 59 -6.12 10.63 13.07
CA GLY A 59 -7.53 10.24 13.05
C GLY A 59 -7.76 8.78 12.64
N SER A 60 -6.93 8.24 11.74
CA SER A 60 -7.06 6.85 11.27
C SER A 60 -5.74 6.25 10.80
N ILE A 61 -5.03 5.55 11.69
CA ILE A 61 -3.79 4.81 11.36
C ILE A 61 -4.01 3.79 10.24
N ALA A 62 -5.19 3.18 10.18
CA ALA A 62 -5.51 2.24 9.10
C ALA A 62 -5.53 2.94 7.75
N ASP A 63 -6.20 4.09 7.63
CA ASP A 63 -6.26 4.81 6.36
C ASP A 63 -4.89 5.38 5.99
N SER A 64 -4.16 5.94 6.96
CA SER A 64 -2.79 6.43 6.75
C SER A 64 -1.82 5.33 6.29
N LEU A 65 -1.86 4.15 6.91
CA LEU A 65 -1.06 3.00 6.47
C LEU A 65 -1.49 2.52 5.08
N GLY A 66 -2.79 2.51 4.79
CA GLY A 66 -3.31 2.14 3.47
C GLY A 66 -2.79 3.04 2.36
N ALA A 67 -2.66 4.35 2.63
CA ALA A 67 -2.22 5.35 1.67
C ALA A 67 -0.72 5.23 1.28
N VAL A 68 0.13 4.68 2.16
CA VAL A 68 1.58 4.54 1.88
C VAL A 68 1.94 3.23 1.18
N VAL A 69 1.00 2.29 1.02
CA VAL A 69 1.29 1.01 0.35
C VAL A 69 1.36 1.21 -1.16
N ASP A 70 2.57 1.07 -1.71
CA ASP A 70 2.79 1.00 -3.15
C ASP A 70 2.68 -0.44 -3.66
N ILE A 71 1.50 -0.80 -4.16
CA ILE A 71 1.24 -2.14 -4.70
C ILE A 71 1.96 -2.41 -6.03
N SER A 72 2.42 -1.37 -6.75
CA SER A 72 3.14 -1.56 -8.01
C SER A 72 4.49 -2.25 -7.79
N ARG A 73 5.08 -2.06 -6.61
CA ARG A 73 6.33 -2.71 -6.19
C ARG A 73 6.25 -4.22 -6.04
N LEU A 74 5.06 -4.80 -5.93
CA LEU A 74 4.89 -6.25 -5.83
C LEU A 74 5.53 -7.00 -7.01
N ILE A 75 5.53 -6.39 -8.19
CA ILE A 75 6.07 -6.98 -9.42
C ILE A 75 7.40 -6.34 -9.84
N GLU A 76 7.97 -5.48 -9.00
CA GLU A 76 9.24 -4.81 -9.30
C GLU A 76 10.34 -5.84 -9.56
N GLY A 77 11.02 -5.72 -10.70
CA GLY A 77 12.09 -6.63 -11.11
C GLY A 77 11.64 -7.98 -11.70
N VAL A 78 10.33 -8.24 -11.85
CA VAL A 78 9.84 -9.48 -12.47
C VAL A 78 9.90 -9.37 -14.01
N PRO A 79 10.71 -10.19 -14.71
CA PRO A 79 10.86 -10.08 -16.16
C PRO A 79 9.56 -10.36 -16.91
N GLY A 80 9.19 -9.46 -17.84
CA GLY A 80 8.01 -9.63 -18.69
C GLY A 80 6.67 -9.39 -17.98
N VAL A 81 6.68 -8.80 -16.78
CA VAL A 81 5.48 -8.42 -16.04
C VAL A 81 5.39 -6.90 -15.93
N GLU A 82 4.19 -6.38 -16.17
CA GLU A 82 3.89 -4.96 -16.14
C GLU A 82 2.75 -4.70 -15.16
N PHE A 83 2.91 -3.71 -14.29
CA PHE A 83 1.82 -3.24 -13.45
C PHE A 83 0.83 -2.41 -14.28
N ARG A 84 -0.41 -2.88 -14.39
CA ARG A 84 -1.49 -2.24 -15.16
C ARG A 84 -2.50 -1.49 -14.29
N GLY A 85 -2.33 -1.49 -12.97
CA GLY A 85 -3.23 -0.87 -12.01
C GLY A 85 -3.59 -1.81 -10.84
N GLY A 86 -4.03 -1.22 -9.74
CA GLY A 86 -4.38 -1.95 -8.53
C GLY A 86 -4.98 -1.02 -7.48
N TRP A 87 -5.69 -1.60 -6.52
CA TRP A 87 -6.24 -0.89 -5.37
C TRP A 87 -5.78 -1.59 -4.11
N CYS A 88 -5.22 -0.84 -3.17
CA CYS A 88 -4.85 -1.32 -1.85
C CYS A 88 -5.66 -0.57 -0.80
N ARG A 89 -6.10 -1.29 0.24
CA ARG A 89 -6.76 -0.72 1.40
C ARG A 89 -6.35 -1.52 2.63
N ALA A 90 -6.01 -0.81 3.70
CA ALA A 90 -5.88 -1.40 5.02
C ALA A 90 -7.22 -1.35 5.75
N GLU A 91 -7.61 -2.44 6.41
CA GLU A 91 -8.87 -2.53 7.15
C GLU A 91 -8.61 -3.18 8.51
N PRO A 92 -9.13 -2.62 9.61
CA PRO A 92 -9.04 -3.24 10.93
C PRO A 92 -9.90 -4.50 10.96
N ARG A 93 -9.28 -5.67 11.08
CA ARG A 93 -9.95 -6.97 11.14
C ARG A 93 -9.21 -7.90 12.10
N PRO A 94 -9.90 -8.88 12.73
CA PRO A 94 -9.21 -9.97 13.40
C PRO A 94 -8.25 -10.70 12.43
N PRO A 95 -7.16 -11.29 12.96
CA PRO A 95 -6.30 -12.18 12.19
C PRO A 95 -7.15 -13.27 11.55
N ARG A 96 -6.90 -13.56 10.27
CA ARG A 96 -7.59 -14.66 9.58
C ARG A 96 -6.67 -15.87 9.55
N GLU A 97 -7.26 -17.06 9.59
CA GLU A 97 -6.51 -18.28 9.31
C GLU A 97 -6.01 -18.22 7.85
N ILE A 98 -4.72 -18.48 7.67
CA ILE A 98 -4.10 -18.51 6.33
C ILE A 98 -4.60 -19.78 5.62
N PRO A 99 -5.25 -19.67 4.45
CA PRO A 99 -5.66 -20.85 3.70
C PRO A 99 -4.42 -21.67 3.32
N VAL A 100 -4.41 -22.96 3.66
CA VAL A 100 -3.35 -23.86 3.21
C VAL A 100 -3.52 -24.10 1.71
N PRO A 101 -2.49 -23.89 0.87
CA PRO A 101 -2.58 -24.12 -0.56
C PRO A 101 -3.11 -25.53 -0.87
N GLY A 102 -4.15 -25.61 -1.71
CA GLY A 102 -4.76 -26.89 -2.11
C GLY A 102 -5.97 -27.34 -1.28
N SER A 103 -6.33 -26.61 -0.24
CA SER A 103 -7.56 -26.87 0.53
C SER A 103 -8.74 -26.25 -0.20
N ARG A 104 -9.57 -27.07 -0.85
CA ARG A 104 -10.92 -26.68 -1.29
C ARG A 104 -11.93 -27.19 -0.27
#